data_AF-A0A960R4G5-F1
#
_entry.id   AF-A0A960R4G5-F1
#
_cell.length_a   1.000
_cell.length_b   1.000
_cell.length_c   1.000
_cell.angle_alpha   90.00
_cell.angle_beta   90.00
_cell.angle_gamma   90.00
#
_symmetry.space_group_name_H-M   'P 1'
#
loop_
_entity.id
_entity.type
_entity.pdbx_description
1 polymer ?
#
loop_
_entity_poly.entity_id
_entity_poly.type
_entity_poly.pdbx_seq_one_letter_code
_entity_poly.pdbx_strand_id
1 'polypeptide(L)'
;MAKLRILHVALLASVAVISCDKQETTPADPKPVQAPSPSSASQPDTVVLPATGNITTGTLTPSSTPTRIPSAAEQQQALDLVMNRLAQGQAAGLKNARITVNAAWNYKGYSYLSPDPAAAIPVRMVAIDLTVEGHTSEFDPDDIEIVDGITLVSYDSNPHLSVIQSPGVVIEDPNQIPKAPAPLRLMLIYAFPKNTPTFTLFYWGQKLLDKPHGFDAEGWGLPYPEKEETPPAP
;
A
#
# COMPACT_ATOMS: atom_id res chain seq x y z
N MET A 1 19.85 51.72 37.03
CA MET A 1 20.85 51.10 36.13
C MET A 1 21.34 49.80 36.78
N ALA A 2 20.86 48.65 36.33
CA ALA A 2 21.19 47.35 36.89
C ALA A 2 21.70 46.41 35.79
N LYS A 3 22.81 45.72 36.11
CA LYS A 3 23.71 44.98 35.21
C LYS A 3 23.09 43.71 34.62
N LEU A 4 23.13 43.64 33.29
CA LEU A 4 22.90 42.46 32.46
C LEU A 4 24.06 41.46 32.63
N ARG A 5 23.78 40.20 33.00
CA ARG A 5 24.76 39.11 32.97
C ARG A 5 24.39 38.14 31.84
N ILE A 6 25.23 38.14 30.80
CA ILE A 6 25.19 37.19 29.67
C ILE A 6 25.95 35.93 30.13
N LEU A 7 25.25 34.79 30.22
CA LEU A 7 25.87 33.50 30.48
C LEU A 7 26.05 32.77 29.14
N HIS A 8 27.28 32.71 28.66
CA HIS A 8 27.69 31.84 27.57
C HIS A 8 27.86 30.42 28.11
N VAL A 9 27.03 29.48 27.66
CA VAL A 9 27.27 28.05 27.86
C VAL A 9 27.73 27.47 26.52
N ALA A 10 29.04 27.22 26.43
CA ALA A 10 29.64 26.45 25.35
C ALA A 10 29.49 24.97 25.67
N LEU A 11 28.76 24.23 24.83
CA LEU A 11 28.68 22.77 24.91
C LEU A 11 29.72 22.19 23.96
N LEU A 12 30.75 21.58 24.55
CA LEU A 12 31.82 20.85 23.86
C LEU A 12 31.27 19.56 23.25
N ALA A 13 31.45 19.41 21.94
CA ALA A 13 31.24 18.16 21.23
C ALA A 13 32.43 17.21 21.50
N SER A 14 32.17 16.09 22.16
CA SER A 14 33.12 14.98 22.23
C SER A 14 32.95 14.09 21.01
N VAL A 15 33.90 14.18 20.08
CA VAL A 15 34.04 13.24 18.96
C VAL A 15 34.72 11.98 19.50
N ALA A 16 33.97 10.88 19.62
CA ALA A 16 34.54 9.56 19.83
C ALA A 16 34.84 8.93 18.45
N VAL A 17 36.12 8.76 18.14
CA VAL A 17 36.57 7.99 16.97
C VAL A 17 36.56 6.53 17.35
N ILE A 18 35.59 5.78 16.85
CA ILE A 18 35.56 4.31 16.97
C ILE A 18 36.40 3.76 15.81
N SER A 19 37.57 3.20 16.17
CA SER A 19 38.41 2.41 15.28
C SER A 19 37.79 1.03 15.13
N CYS A 20 37.22 0.72 13.96
CA CYS A 20 36.79 -0.64 13.62
C CYS A 20 37.98 -1.41 13.06
N ASP A 21 38.51 -2.35 13.84
CA ASP A 21 39.35 -3.43 13.34
C ASP A 21 38.53 -4.31 12.39
N LYS A 22 39.07 -4.49 11.19
CA LYS A 22 38.47 -5.21 10.07
C LYS A 22 38.82 -6.69 10.22
N GLN A 23 37.95 -7.50 10.82
CA GLN A 23 38.02 -8.96 10.70
C GLN A 23 37.36 -9.39 9.39
N GLU A 24 38.19 -9.78 8.45
CA GLU A 24 37.81 -10.32 7.15
C GLU A 24 37.50 -11.81 7.31
N THR A 25 36.22 -12.16 7.51
CA THR A 25 35.73 -13.54 7.38
C THR A 25 35.15 -13.72 5.98
N THR A 26 35.85 -14.49 5.16
CA THR A 26 35.44 -14.97 3.84
C THR A 26 34.10 -15.72 3.94
N PRO A 27 33.03 -15.30 3.24
CA PRO A 27 31.84 -16.13 3.11
C PRO A 27 32.08 -17.26 2.11
N ALA A 28 31.62 -18.46 2.46
CA ALA A 28 31.61 -19.63 1.59
C ALA A 28 30.64 -19.43 0.40
N ASP A 29 31.04 -19.91 -0.77
CA ASP A 29 30.27 -19.90 -2.02
C ASP A 29 28.85 -20.45 -1.83
N PRO A 30 27.79 -19.69 -2.18
CA PRO A 30 26.45 -20.25 -2.27
C PRO A 30 26.34 -21.19 -3.47
N LYS A 31 25.97 -22.44 -3.20
CA LYS A 31 25.55 -23.41 -4.23
C LYS A 31 24.42 -22.81 -5.09
N PRO A 32 24.43 -22.98 -6.42
CA PRO A 32 23.35 -22.53 -7.28
C PRO A 32 22.05 -23.27 -6.92
N VAL A 33 21.03 -22.51 -6.50
CA VAL A 33 19.67 -23.02 -6.33
C VAL A 33 19.05 -23.14 -7.73
N GLN A 34 18.74 -24.37 -8.11
CA GLN A 34 18.07 -24.70 -9.36
C GLN A 34 16.61 -24.24 -9.27
N ALA A 35 16.22 -23.30 -10.14
CA ALA A 35 14.85 -22.82 -10.20
C ALA A 35 13.87 -23.96 -10.56
N PRO A 36 12.67 -24.03 -9.94
CA PRO A 36 11.66 -25.00 -10.33
C PRO A 36 11.18 -24.73 -11.75
N SER A 37 11.09 -25.79 -12.55
CA SER A 37 10.55 -25.74 -13.91
C SER A 37 9.06 -25.34 -13.88
N PRO A 38 8.60 -24.43 -14.77
CA PRO A 38 7.18 -24.12 -14.88
C PRO A 38 6.43 -25.34 -15.44
N SER A 39 5.47 -25.82 -14.65
CA SER A 39 4.52 -26.84 -15.05
C SER A 39 3.63 -26.30 -16.16
N SER A 40 3.58 -27.02 -17.29
CA SER A 40 2.66 -26.76 -18.39
C SER A 40 1.24 -27.11 -17.97
N ALA A 41 0.38 -26.10 -17.84
CA ALA A 41 -1.06 -26.30 -17.84
C ALA A 41 -1.66 -25.56 -19.05
N SER A 42 -2.43 -26.33 -19.81
CA SER A 42 -3.04 -25.97 -21.08
C SER A 42 -4.12 -24.88 -20.95
N GLN A 43 -4.19 -24.06 -22.00
CA GLN A 43 -5.22 -23.10 -22.43
C GLN A 43 -6.66 -23.67 -22.54
N PRO A 44 -7.68 -22.88 -22.97
CA PRO A 44 -7.84 -21.41 -23.03
C PRO A 44 -9.18 -20.92 -22.44
N ASP A 45 -9.38 -19.59 -22.32
CA ASP A 45 -10.63 -18.98 -22.80
C ASP A 45 -10.45 -17.48 -23.06
N THR A 46 -10.70 -17.09 -24.30
CA THR A 46 -10.69 -15.70 -24.75
C THR A 46 -12.12 -15.17 -24.68
N VAL A 47 -12.39 -14.27 -23.72
CA VAL A 47 -13.63 -13.48 -23.71
C VAL A 47 -13.38 -12.18 -24.46
N VAL A 48 -14.01 -12.04 -25.63
CA VAL A 48 -14.15 -10.75 -26.33
C VAL A 48 -15.56 -10.23 -26.07
N LEU A 49 -15.69 -9.10 -25.39
CA LEU A 49 -16.94 -8.34 -25.29
C LEU A 49 -16.83 -7.09 -26.19
N PRO A 50 -17.61 -6.98 -27.28
CA PRO A 50 -17.93 -5.70 -27.88
C PRO A 50 -19.31 -5.20 -27.43
N ALA A 51 -19.38 -3.88 -27.35
CA ALA A 51 -20.47 -3.08 -26.80
C ALA A 51 -21.83 -3.25 -27.51
N THR A 52 -22.89 -3.02 -26.74
CA THR A 52 -24.26 -2.75 -27.17
C THR A 52 -24.33 -1.75 -28.31
N GLY A 53 -24.70 -2.23 -29.50
CA GLY A 53 -25.09 -1.44 -30.66
C GLY A 53 -26.15 -2.19 -31.47
N ASN A 54 -27.23 -1.49 -31.83
CA ASN A 54 -28.43 -2.00 -32.51
C ASN A 54 -28.14 -2.97 -33.67
N ILE A 55 -28.76 -4.15 -33.61
CA ILE A 55 -28.67 -5.19 -34.64
C ILE A 55 -29.64 -4.87 -35.77
N THR A 56 -29.11 -4.34 -36.88
CA THR A 56 -29.76 -4.38 -38.19
C THR A 56 -29.50 -5.75 -38.80
N THR A 57 -30.56 -6.47 -39.17
CA THR A 57 -30.54 -7.80 -39.81
C THR A 57 -29.96 -7.72 -41.23
N GLY A 58 -28.64 -7.64 -41.32
CA GLY A 58 -27.88 -7.80 -42.56
C GLY A 58 -27.35 -9.22 -42.69
N THR A 59 -27.61 -9.86 -43.83
CA THR A 59 -27.11 -11.18 -44.22
C THR A 59 -25.57 -11.24 -44.11
N LEU A 60 -25.06 -11.95 -43.10
CA LEU A 60 -23.62 -12.15 -42.89
C LEU A 60 -23.12 -13.27 -43.82
N THR A 61 -22.41 -12.90 -44.88
CA THR A 61 -21.58 -13.82 -45.65
C THR A 61 -20.37 -14.23 -44.79
N PRO A 62 -20.13 -15.53 -44.55
CA PRO A 62 -18.98 -15.97 -43.76
C PRO A 62 -17.68 -15.69 -44.52
N SER A 63 -16.89 -14.73 -44.03
CA SER A 63 -15.55 -14.46 -44.54
C SER A 63 -14.60 -15.56 -44.04
N SER A 64 -14.18 -16.43 -44.95
CA SER A 64 -13.22 -17.51 -44.70
C SER A 64 -11.78 -16.98 -44.69
N THR A 65 -11.47 -16.04 -43.79
CA THR A 65 -10.09 -15.59 -43.58
C THR A 65 -9.43 -16.58 -42.62
N PRO A 66 -8.34 -17.27 -43.02
CA PRO A 66 -7.68 -18.25 -42.16
C PRO A 66 -7.17 -17.57 -40.88
N THR A 67 -7.57 -18.10 -39.72
CA THR A 67 -7.15 -17.63 -38.40
C THR A 67 -5.64 -17.86 -38.25
N ARG A 68 -4.85 -16.78 -38.35
CA ARG A 68 -3.42 -16.82 -38.09
C ARG A 68 -3.17 -16.93 -36.59
N ILE A 69 -2.43 -17.95 -36.16
CA ILE A 69 -1.95 -18.07 -34.78
C ILE A 69 -0.77 -17.10 -34.58
N PRO A 70 -0.79 -16.22 -33.57
CA PRO A 70 0.33 -15.30 -33.30
C PRO A 70 1.58 -16.08 -32.88
N SER A 71 2.75 -15.62 -33.31
CA SER A 71 4.05 -16.13 -32.86
C SER A 71 4.27 -15.83 -31.37
N ALA A 72 5.20 -16.55 -30.72
CA ALA A 72 5.52 -16.31 -29.31
C ALA A 72 5.95 -14.86 -29.03
N ALA A 73 6.68 -14.23 -29.95
CA ALA A 73 7.06 -12.82 -29.84
C ALA A 73 5.84 -11.88 -29.92
N GLU A 74 4.88 -12.15 -30.80
CA GLU A 74 3.63 -11.38 -30.90
C GLU A 74 2.76 -11.58 -29.65
N GLN A 75 2.71 -12.80 -29.09
CA GLN A 75 2.01 -13.08 -27.83
C GLN A 75 2.64 -12.33 -26.66
N GLN A 76 3.97 -12.32 -26.57
CA GLN A 76 4.69 -11.59 -25.52
C GLN A 76 4.45 -10.08 -25.62
N GLN A 77 4.53 -9.50 -26.83
CA GLN A 77 4.24 -8.08 -27.02
C GLN A 77 2.79 -7.71 -26.66
N ALA A 78 1.83 -8.57 -27.02
CA ALA A 78 0.44 -8.38 -26.64
C ALA A 78 0.26 -8.44 -25.11
N LEU A 79 0.92 -9.40 -24.45
CA LEU A 79 0.93 -9.50 -22.99
C LEU A 79 1.54 -8.25 -22.35
N ASP A 80 2.71 -7.81 -22.79
CA ASP A 80 3.38 -6.62 -22.26
C ASP A 80 2.50 -5.35 -22.41
N LEU A 81 1.80 -5.21 -23.54
CA LEU A 81 0.84 -4.11 -23.74
C LEU A 81 -0.32 -4.17 -22.75
N VAL A 82 -0.88 -5.36 -22.52
CA VAL A 82 -1.97 -5.55 -21.53
C VAL A 82 -1.46 -5.25 -20.12
N MET A 83 -0.30 -5.78 -19.74
CA MET A 83 0.30 -5.55 -18.42
C MET A 83 0.60 -4.06 -18.18
N ASN A 84 1.16 -3.37 -19.16
CA ASN A 84 1.41 -1.93 -19.06
C ASN A 84 0.11 -1.13 -18.94
N ARG A 85 -0.94 -1.53 -19.66
CA ARG A 85 -2.24 -0.88 -19.58
C ARG A 85 -2.91 -1.09 -18.21
N LEU A 86 -2.81 -2.29 -17.66
CA LEU A 86 -3.32 -2.60 -16.32
C LEU A 86 -2.58 -1.78 -15.25
N ALA A 87 -1.25 -1.77 -15.29
CA ALA A 87 -0.44 -0.97 -14.37
C ALA A 87 -0.77 0.53 -14.47
N GLN A 88 -0.95 1.06 -15.68
CA GLN A 88 -1.39 2.44 -15.88
C GLN A 88 -2.80 2.70 -15.36
N GLY A 89 -3.71 1.74 -15.52
CA GLY A 89 -5.08 1.83 -15.01
C GLY A 89 -5.11 1.90 -13.49
N GLN A 90 -4.36 1.03 -12.80
CA GLN A 90 -4.31 0.99 -11.34
C GLN A 90 -3.65 2.24 -10.76
N ALA A 91 -2.53 2.69 -11.35
CA ALA A 91 -1.90 3.96 -10.99
C ALA A 91 -2.79 5.18 -11.26
N ALA A 92 -3.76 5.08 -12.18
CA ALA A 92 -4.69 6.18 -12.46
C ALA A 92 -5.66 6.46 -11.30
N GLY A 93 -5.80 5.54 -10.34
CA GLY A 93 -6.58 5.72 -9.11
C GLY A 93 -6.30 7.06 -8.42
N LEU A 94 -5.01 7.45 -8.34
CA LEU A 94 -4.54 8.64 -7.64
C LEU A 94 -3.86 9.70 -8.53
N LYS A 95 -4.00 9.63 -9.85
CA LYS A 95 -3.24 10.46 -10.80
C LYS A 95 -3.23 11.97 -10.49
N ASN A 96 -4.34 12.52 -9.98
CA ASN A 96 -4.46 13.92 -9.57
C ASN A 96 -4.91 14.07 -8.12
N ALA A 97 -4.83 12.99 -7.34
CA ALA A 97 -5.33 13.00 -5.98
C ALA A 97 -4.40 13.77 -5.04
N ARG A 98 -4.97 14.40 -4.03
CA ARG A 98 -4.23 14.99 -2.91
C ARG A 98 -4.39 14.09 -1.70
N ILE A 99 -3.26 13.70 -1.10
CA ILE A 99 -3.22 12.96 0.15
C ILE A 99 -2.86 13.91 1.29
N THR A 100 -3.70 13.92 2.32
CA THR A 100 -3.43 14.65 3.56
C THR A 100 -3.40 13.67 4.72
N VAL A 101 -2.25 13.53 5.38
CA VAL A 101 -2.16 12.80 6.64
C VAL A 101 -2.66 13.72 7.75
N ASN A 102 -3.80 13.36 8.35
CA ASN A 102 -4.43 14.12 9.43
C ASN A 102 -3.74 13.84 10.77
N ALA A 103 -3.37 12.59 11.02
CA ALA A 103 -2.63 12.14 12.21
C ALA A 103 -2.01 10.76 11.95
N ALA A 104 -0.95 10.40 12.67
CA ALA A 104 -0.40 9.05 12.64
C ALA A 104 0.20 8.69 14.00
N TRP A 105 -0.14 7.56 14.60
CA TRP A 105 0.26 7.24 15.98
C TRP A 105 0.51 5.75 16.21
N ASN A 106 1.12 5.44 17.35
CA ASN A 106 1.24 4.05 17.84
C ASN A 106 -0.14 3.52 18.24
N TYR A 107 -0.62 2.53 17.51
CA TYR A 107 -2.00 2.06 17.61
C TYR A 107 -2.17 0.98 18.69
N LYS A 108 -3.28 1.07 19.43
CA LYS A 108 -3.65 0.13 20.51
C LYS A 108 -5.12 -0.31 20.47
N GLY A 109 -5.89 0.15 19.48
CA GLY A 109 -7.30 -0.21 19.34
C GLY A 109 -7.50 -1.57 18.67
N TYR A 110 -8.74 -1.85 18.27
CA TYR A 110 -9.05 -3.09 17.54
C TYR A 110 -8.35 -3.16 16.18
N SER A 111 -7.74 -4.31 15.87
CA SER A 111 -7.30 -4.66 14.53
C SER A 111 -7.37 -6.17 14.34
N TYR A 112 -7.67 -6.62 13.11
CA TYR A 112 -7.49 -8.02 12.75
C TYR A 112 -6.01 -8.39 12.53
N LEU A 113 -5.14 -7.40 12.40
CA LEU A 113 -3.69 -7.60 12.36
C LEU A 113 -3.17 -7.85 13.78
N SER A 114 -2.41 -8.93 13.96
CA SER A 114 -1.77 -9.29 15.21
C SER A 114 -0.29 -9.57 14.95
N PRO A 115 0.60 -8.60 15.20
CA PRO A 115 2.02 -8.80 14.95
C PRO A 115 2.57 -9.97 15.77
N ASP A 116 3.35 -10.85 15.13
CA ASP A 116 3.96 -11.99 15.80
C ASP A 116 5.02 -11.49 16.80
N PRO A 117 4.84 -11.72 18.13
CA PRO A 117 5.82 -11.32 19.13
C PRO A 117 7.17 -12.04 18.98
N ALA A 118 7.21 -13.18 18.25
CA ALA A 118 8.43 -13.95 17.97
C ALA A 118 9.12 -13.55 16.66
N ALA A 119 8.59 -12.58 15.91
CA ALA A 119 9.21 -12.12 14.67
C ALA A 119 10.64 -11.61 14.89
N ALA A 120 11.53 -11.89 13.94
CA ALA A 120 12.94 -11.48 14.00
C ALA A 120 13.11 -9.95 14.10
N ILE A 121 12.17 -9.19 13.55
CA ILE A 121 12.10 -7.74 13.66
C ILE A 121 10.93 -7.37 14.58
N PRO A 122 11.19 -6.74 15.73
CA PRO A 122 10.13 -6.28 16.61
C PRO A 122 9.25 -5.24 15.92
N VAL A 123 7.96 -5.55 15.84
CA VAL A 123 6.94 -4.73 15.19
C VAL A 123 5.96 -4.15 16.21
N ARG A 124 5.41 -2.98 15.90
CA ARG A 124 4.32 -2.31 16.63
C ARG A 124 3.17 -2.04 15.67
N MET A 125 1.97 -1.93 16.19
CA MET A 125 0.86 -1.43 15.40
C MET A 125 0.96 0.08 15.28
N VAL A 126 0.73 0.61 14.08
CA VAL A 126 0.59 2.05 13.82
C VAL A 126 -0.71 2.30 13.08
N ALA A 127 -1.32 3.45 13.32
CA ALA A 127 -2.50 3.90 12.61
C ALA A 127 -2.20 5.21 11.90
N ILE A 128 -2.76 5.37 10.71
CA ILE A 128 -2.65 6.57 9.88
C ILE A 128 -4.08 6.99 9.52
N ASP A 129 -4.46 8.18 9.97
CA ASP A 129 -5.68 8.86 9.57
C ASP A 129 -5.34 9.77 8.40
N LEU A 130 -5.92 9.51 7.22
CA LEU A 130 -5.65 10.29 6.02
C LEU A 130 -6.92 10.62 5.24
N THR A 131 -6.85 11.72 4.49
CA THR A 131 -7.88 12.12 3.54
C THR A 131 -7.31 12.05 2.12
N VAL A 132 -8.04 11.41 1.23
CA VAL A 132 -7.78 11.31 -0.20
C VAL A 132 -8.79 12.18 -0.95
N GLU A 133 -8.35 13.25 -1.58
CA GLU A 133 -9.20 14.14 -2.38
C GLU A 133 -8.91 13.95 -3.86
N GLY A 134 -9.93 13.96 -4.72
CA GLY A 134 -9.72 13.89 -6.17
C GLY A 134 -9.26 12.52 -6.70
N HIS A 135 -9.50 11.45 -5.94
CA HIS A 135 -9.32 10.08 -6.42
C HIS A 135 -10.33 9.75 -7.53
N THR A 136 -10.03 8.71 -8.31
CA THR A 136 -10.94 8.19 -9.34
C THR A 136 -11.71 6.97 -8.85
N SER A 137 -12.58 6.42 -9.69
CA SER A 137 -13.26 5.14 -9.41
C SER A 137 -12.33 3.93 -9.44
N GLU A 138 -11.11 4.08 -9.97
CA GLU A 138 -10.08 3.04 -10.02
C GLU A 138 -9.15 3.05 -8.80
N PHE A 139 -9.43 3.91 -7.81
CA PHE A 139 -8.65 3.95 -6.57
C PHE A 139 -9.02 2.79 -5.67
N ASP A 140 -8.05 1.92 -5.39
CA ASP A 140 -8.19 0.86 -4.39
C ASP A 140 -7.48 1.27 -3.09
N PRO A 141 -8.20 1.53 -1.99
CA PRO A 141 -7.60 2.06 -0.77
C PRO A 141 -6.73 1.07 0.00
N ASP A 142 -6.86 -0.24 -0.22
CA ASP A 142 -6.01 -1.27 0.41
C ASP A 142 -4.60 -1.31 -0.21
N ASP A 143 -4.43 -0.94 -1.48
CA ASP A 143 -3.16 -0.85 -2.19
C ASP A 143 -2.22 0.28 -1.70
N ILE A 144 -2.59 1.04 -0.66
CA ILE A 144 -1.68 2.00 -0.04
C ILE A 144 -0.63 1.25 0.78
N GLU A 145 0.63 1.48 0.43
CA GLU A 145 1.80 0.84 1.01
C GLU A 145 2.46 1.74 2.05
N ILE A 146 2.82 1.16 3.20
CA ILE A 146 3.65 1.83 4.21
C ILE A 146 5.12 1.50 4.02
N VAL A 147 5.94 2.55 3.91
CA VAL A 147 7.37 2.46 3.59
C VAL A 147 8.18 3.18 4.65
N ASP A 148 9.35 2.63 4.99
CA ASP A 148 10.34 3.30 5.86
C ASP A 148 10.68 4.70 5.34
N GLY A 149 10.54 5.72 6.18
CA GLY A 149 10.84 7.09 5.78
C GLY A 149 12.31 7.36 5.47
N ILE A 150 13.22 6.48 5.87
CA ILE A 150 14.68 6.61 5.71
C ILE A 150 15.20 5.57 4.72
N THR A 151 14.92 4.29 4.95
CA THR A 151 15.52 3.19 4.15
C THR A 151 14.75 2.91 2.86
N LEU A 152 13.53 3.42 2.73
CA LEU A 152 12.58 3.12 1.65
C LEU A 152 12.25 1.64 1.50
N VAL A 153 12.45 0.83 2.56
CA VAL A 153 11.97 -0.54 2.61
C VAL A 153 10.46 -0.53 2.83
N SER A 154 9.73 -1.24 1.97
CA SER A 154 8.31 -1.52 2.16
C SER A 154 8.09 -2.53 3.28
N TYR A 155 7.08 -2.30 4.11
CA TYR A 155 6.72 -3.23 5.18
C TYR A 155 5.35 -3.87 5.04
N ASP A 156 4.42 -3.28 4.28
CA ASP A 156 3.14 -3.91 3.95
C ASP A 156 2.35 -3.06 2.94
N SER A 157 1.51 -3.73 2.15
CA SER A 157 0.49 -3.13 1.28
C SER A 157 -0.91 -3.70 1.57
N ASN A 158 -1.12 -4.30 2.74
CA ASN A 158 -2.41 -4.85 3.15
C ASN A 158 -2.80 -4.34 4.55
N PRO A 159 -3.11 -3.03 4.70
CA PRO A 159 -3.53 -2.48 5.97
C PRO A 159 -4.82 -3.14 6.47
N HIS A 160 -5.03 -3.10 7.77
CA HIS A 160 -6.40 -3.03 8.26
C HIS A 160 -6.98 -1.67 7.90
N LEU A 161 -7.86 -1.69 6.90
CA LEU A 161 -8.53 -0.55 6.33
C LEU A 161 -9.89 -0.33 7.01
N SER A 162 -10.18 0.92 7.35
CA SER A 162 -11.53 1.35 7.73
C SER A 162 -11.85 2.71 7.10
N VAL A 163 -13.03 2.84 6.50
CA VAL A 163 -13.53 4.14 6.03
C VAL A 163 -14.14 4.88 7.22
N ILE A 164 -13.73 6.14 7.42
CA ILE A 164 -14.14 6.92 8.59
C ILE A 164 -14.73 8.26 8.15
N GLN A 165 -15.69 8.78 8.90
CA GLN A 165 -16.21 10.13 8.70
C GLN A 165 -15.33 11.15 9.44
N SER A 166 -14.92 10.81 10.66
CA SER A 166 -14.12 11.63 11.56
C SER A 166 -13.39 10.73 12.57
N PRO A 167 -12.46 11.26 13.40
CA PRO A 167 -11.79 10.46 14.42
C PRO A 167 -12.78 9.64 15.27
N GLY A 168 -12.60 8.32 15.28
CA GLY A 168 -13.44 7.37 16.03
C GLY A 168 -14.82 7.08 15.44
N VAL A 169 -15.18 7.61 14.27
CA VAL A 169 -16.49 7.40 13.62
C VAL A 169 -16.31 6.63 12.32
N VAL A 170 -16.55 5.32 12.36
CA VAL A 170 -16.49 4.40 11.21
C VAL A 170 -17.76 4.50 10.39
N ILE A 171 -17.62 4.45 9.06
CA ILE A 171 -18.76 4.31 8.15
C ILE A 171 -19.01 2.81 7.93
N GLU A 172 -20.07 2.28 8.55
CA GLU A 172 -20.43 0.86 8.44
C GLU A 172 -21.30 0.54 7.22
N ASP A 173 -22.18 1.48 6.82
CA ASP A 173 -23.05 1.32 5.65
C ASP A 173 -22.28 1.66 4.36
N PRO A 174 -22.07 0.69 3.45
CA PRO A 174 -21.36 0.92 2.20
C PRO A 174 -22.00 1.99 1.31
N ASN A 175 -23.31 2.25 1.46
CA ASN A 175 -24.01 3.28 0.70
C ASN A 175 -23.64 4.71 1.13
N GLN A 176 -23.05 4.86 2.32
CA GLN A 176 -22.59 6.14 2.87
C GLN A 176 -21.14 6.45 2.52
N ILE A 177 -20.40 5.49 1.95
CA ILE A 177 -19.03 5.71 1.50
C ILE A 177 -19.02 6.78 0.39
N PRO A 178 -18.27 7.87 0.55
CA PRO A 178 -18.13 8.88 -0.50
C PRO A 178 -17.64 8.27 -1.81
N LYS A 179 -18.34 8.58 -2.90
CA LYS A 179 -17.94 8.15 -4.25
C LYS A 179 -16.98 9.15 -4.86
N ALA A 180 -16.03 8.66 -5.65
CA ALA A 180 -15.13 9.51 -6.42
C ALA A 180 -15.91 10.58 -7.23
N PRO A 181 -15.43 11.84 -7.30
CA PRO A 181 -14.16 12.35 -6.76
C PRO A 181 -14.30 12.99 -5.37
N ALA A 182 -15.38 12.71 -4.63
CA ALA A 182 -15.58 13.27 -3.30
C ALA A 182 -14.45 12.82 -2.35
N PRO A 183 -14.04 13.66 -1.37
CA PRO A 183 -13.01 13.27 -0.41
C PRO A 183 -13.37 11.99 0.34
N LEU A 184 -12.41 11.05 0.39
CA LEU A 184 -12.51 9.81 1.14
C LEU A 184 -11.54 9.88 2.31
N ARG A 185 -12.03 9.71 3.54
CA ARG A 185 -11.19 9.66 4.74
C ARG A 185 -11.05 8.22 5.22
N LEU A 186 -9.81 7.82 5.44
CA LEU A 186 -9.41 6.45 5.71
C LEU A 186 -8.62 6.39 7.01
N MET A 187 -8.82 5.29 7.73
CA MET A 187 -7.89 4.82 8.74
C MET A 187 -7.16 3.59 8.20
N LEU A 188 -5.84 3.68 8.13
CA LEU A 188 -4.98 2.58 7.71
C LEU A 188 -4.15 2.12 8.91
N ILE A 189 -4.27 0.85 9.26
CA ILE A 189 -3.57 0.25 10.40
C ILE A 189 -2.57 -0.79 9.89
N TYR A 190 -1.30 -0.65 10.29
CA TYR A 190 -0.20 -1.50 9.83
C TYR A 190 0.59 -2.09 11.01
N ALA A 191 1.25 -3.22 10.77
CA ALA A 191 2.39 -3.66 11.56
C ALA A 191 3.66 -2.99 11.03
N PHE A 192 4.40 -2.27 11.88
CA PHE A 192 5.55 -1.45 11.47
C PHE A 192 6.73 -1.61 12.44
N PRO A 193 8.00 -1.57 11.99
CA PRO A 193 9.13 -1.81 12.89
C PRO A 193 9.24 -0.79 14.03
N LYS A 194 9.49 -1.28 15.25
CA LYS A 194 9.56 -0.45 16.46
C LYS A 194 10.63 0.64 16.41
N ASN A 195 11.72 0.42 15.68
CA ASN A 195 12.87 1.32 15.65
C ASN A 195 12.83 2.32 14.48
N THR A 196 11.79 2.27 13.64
CA THR A 196 11.62 3.21 12.53
C THR A 196 10.76 4.40 13.00
N PRO A 197 11.31 5.63 13.05
CA PRO A 197 10.63 6.80 13.63
C PRO A 197 9.74 7.55 12.63
N THR A 198 9.92 7.31 11.33
CA THR A 198 9.19 7.99 10.25
C THR A 198 8.76 7.01 9.17
N PHE A 199 7.71 7.36 8.44
CA PHE A 199 7.22 6.59 7.32
C PHE A 199 7.00 7.49 6.10
N THR A 200 6.84 6.90 4.94
CA THR A 200 6.20 7.52 3.79
C THR A 200 5.15 6.55 3.24
N LEU A 201 4.31 7.03 2.33
CA LEU A 201 3.26 6.21 1.73
C LEU A 201 3.48 6.13 0.23
N PHE A 202 3.22 4.95 -0.31
CA PHE A 202 3.27 4.66 -1.74
C PHE A 202 1.93 4.09 -2.20
N TYR A 203 1.62 4.24 -3.49
CA TYR A 203 0.51 3.59 -4.15
C TYR A 203 0.96 3.25 -5.56
N TRP A 204 1.03 1.97 -5.90
CA TRP A 204 1.51 1.52 -7.22
C TRP A 204 2.86 2.14 -7.63
N GLY A 205 3.80 2.23 -6.69
CA GLY A 205 5.12 2.82 -6.91
C GLY A 205 5.15 4.36 -6.93
N GLN A 206 4.00 5.03 -6.86
CA GLN A 206 3.91 6.48 -6.73
C GLN A 206 4.05 6.90 -5.26
N LYS A 207 5.04 7.74 -4.96
CA LYS A 207 5.19 8.37 -3.64
C LYS A 207 4.03 9.33 -3.38
N LEU A 208 3.35 9.17 -2.25
CA LEU A 208 2.18 9.96 -1.88
C LEU A 208 2.49 11.18 -1.00
N LEU A 209 3.61 11.14 -0.27
CA LEU A 209 4.00 12.22 0.65
C LEU A 209 5.31 12.88 0.20
N ASP A 210 5.35 14.20 0.16
CA ASP A 210 6.56 14.95 -0.26
C ASP A 210 7.75 14.64 0.66
N LYS A 211 7.51 14.55 1.96
CA LYS A 211 8.50 14.25 3.01
C LYS A 211 8.03 13.10 3.90
N PRO A 212 8.95 12.35 4.52
CA PRO A 212 8.60 11.39 5.56
C PRO A 212 7.79 12.04 6.68
N HIS A 213 6.82 11.31 7.20
CA HIS A 213 5.95 11.71 8.31
C HIS A 213 6.35 10.98 9.58
N GLY A 214 6.29 11.66 10.74
CA GLY A 214 6.56 11.07 12.05
C GLY A 214 5.33 10.40 12.65
N PHE A 215 5.46 9.91 13.88
CA PHE A 215 4.31 9.44 14.66
C PHE A 215 4.07 10.38 15.84
N ASP A 216 2.81 10.76 16.01
CA ASP A 216 2.27 11.47 17.16
C ASP A 216 2.37 10.60 18.42
N ALA A 217 2.41 11.25 19.59
CA ALA A 217 2.56 10.58 20.87
C ALA A 217 1.32 9.75 21.25
N GLU A 218 0.14 10.23 20.89
CA GLU A 218 -1.17 9.65 21.25
C GLU A 218 -2.13 9.70 20.06
N GLY A 219 -3.15 8.85 20.10
CA GLY A 219 -4.25 8.87 19.15
C GLY A 219 -5.37 7.93 19.57
N TRP A 220 -6.39 7.82 18.73
CA TRP A 220 -7.62 7.09 19.04
C TRP A 220 -7.57 5.63 18.54
N GLY A 221 -8.56 4.84 18.95
CA GLY A 221 -8.68 3.42 18.62
C GLY A 221 -10.01 3.10 17.99
N LEU A 222 -10.07 2.13 17.07
CA LEU A 222 -11.34 1.53 16.67
C LEU A 222 -11.90 0.72 17.84
N PRO A 223 -13.24 0.75 18.04
CA PRO A 223 -13.89 -0.16 18.98
C PRO A 223 -13.76 -1.60 18.48
N TYR A 224 -13.85 -2.55 19.40
CA TYR A 224 -14.04 -3.95 19.01
C TYR A 224 -15.41 -4.09 18.33
N PRO A 225 -15.52 -4.88 17.25
CA PRO A 225 -16.81 -5.15 16.65
C PRO A 225 -17.72 -5.79 17.70
N GLU A 226 -18.99 -5.39 17.71
CA GLU A 226 -19.99 -6.11 18.48
C GLU A 226 -19.96 -7.57 18.02
N LYS A 227 -19.93 -8.51 18.96
CA LYS A 227 -19.97 -9.93 18.59
C LYS A 227 -21.26 -10.14 17.82
N GLU A 228 -21.16 -10.57 16.56
CA GLU A 228 -22.32 -11.09 15.84
C GLU A 228 -22.96 -12.13 16.74
N GLU A 229 -24.19 -11.85 17.21
CA GLU A 229 -24.97 -12.84 17.94
C GLU A 229 -25.07 -14.05 17.03
N THR A 230 -24.37 -15.12 17.39
CA THR A 230 -24.43 -16.36 16.63
C THR A 230 -25.90 -16.75 16.58
N PRO A 231 -26.53 -16.81 15.39
CA PRO A 231 -27.93 -17.20 15.33
C PRO A 231 -28.07 -18.55 16.04
N PRO A 232 -29.12 -18.74 16.85
CA PRO A 232 -29.32 -19.99 17.56
C PRO A 232 -29.23 -21.14 16.55
N ALA A 233 -28.44 -22.16 16.89
CA ALA A 233 -28.33 -23.36 16.07
C ALA A 233 -29.74 -23.91 15.77
N PRO A 234 -30.00 -24.38 14.53
CA PRO A 234 -31.32 -24.87 14.13
C PRO A 234 -31.79 -26.06 14.95
#